data_AF-A0A0A8YW91-F1
#
_entry.id   AF-A0A0A8YW91-F1
#
_cell.length_a   1.000
_cell.length_b   1.000
_cell.length_c   1.000
_cell.angle_alpha   90.00
_cell.angle_beta   90.00
_cell.angle_gamma   90.00
#
_symmetry.space_group_name_H-M   'P 1'
#
loop_
_entity.id
_entity.type
_entity.pdbx_description
1 polymer ?
#
loop_
_entity_poly.entity_id
_entity_poly.type
_entity_poly.pdbx_seq_one_letter_code
_entity_poly.pdbx_strand_id
1 'polypeptide(L)'
;MNGIITNQIGNGADQSGGYYSELVKEYNGVIISSNFTKMSTLPVSREGGANQPLYIIIAQGGSLRLHIPFLSEENASKAIVFTDSPVTVEPAGVEVTVLRQIDLESILQLLAQRGLCSVLVDFREAGEGFASLLNDFQEEKLVQKVVVEVLPVWLVSEELSNLAFGGSQSFPLKNVEHREVNGTVLIEGYV
;
A
#
# COMPACT_ATOMS: atom_id res chain seq x y z
N MET A 1 -22.06 -5.03 -2.58
CA MET A 1 -20.60 -5.19 -2.57
C MET A 1 -20.26 -6.62 -2.24
N ASN A 2 -19.23 -7.20 -2.86
CA ASN A 2 -18.86 -8.61 -2.71
C ASN A 2 -17.47 -8.83 -2.06
N GLY A 3 -16.91 -7.79 -1.42
CA GLY A 3 -15.67 -7.90 -0.62
C GLY A 3 -14.37 -8.02 -1.41
N ILE A 4 -14.44 -7.90 -2.74
CA ILE A 4 -13.27 -7.98 -3.64
C ILE A 4 -12.47 -6.69 -3.57
N ILE A 5 -11.14 -6.83 -3.44
CA ILE A 5 -10.20 -5.71 -3.55
C ILE A 5 -9.90 -5.38 -5.01
N THR A 6 -9.79 -4.09 -5.28
CA THR A 6 -9.54 -3.53 -6.61
C THR A 6 -8.51 -2.42 -6.55
N ASN A 7 -7.81 -2.15 -7.65
CA ASN A 7 -7.06 -0.92 -7.88
C ASN A 7 -7.91 0.35 -7.97
N GLN A 8 -9.21 0.24 -8.15
CA GLN A 8 -10.06 1.41 -8.31
C GLN A 8 -10.15 2.19 -7.00
N ILE A 9 -10.17 3.51 -7.14
CA ILE A 9 -10.46 4.45 -6.06
C ILE A 9 -11.61 5.35 -6.51
N GLY A 10 -12.34 5.91 -5.55
CA GLY A 10 -13.47 6.78 -5.82
C GLY A 10 -13.11 7.97 -6.71
N ASN A 11 -14.10 8.47 -7.45
CA ASN A 11 -13.89 9.63 -8.31
C ASN A 11 -13.40 10.83 -7.48
N GLY A 12 -12.30 11.45 -7.91
CA GLY A 12 -11.69 12.57 -7.21
C GLY A 12 -10.87 12.20 -5.98
N ALA A 13 -10.77 10.92 -5.58
CA ALA A 13 -10.06 10.53 -4.37
C ALA A 13 -8.56 10.85 -4.40
N ASP A 14 -7.92 10.74 -5.55
CA ASP A 14 -6.50 11.07 -5.78
C ASP A 14 -6.27 12.52 -6.22
N GLN A 15 -7.32 13.33 -6.33
CA GLN A 15 -7.21 14.75 -6.68
C GLN A 15 -6.94 15.58 -5.42
N SER A 16 -6.53 16.85 -5.59
CA SER A 16 -6.37 17.75 -4.44
C SER A 16 -7.69 17.93 -3.70
N GLY A 17 -7.66 17.81 -2.37
CA GLY A 17 -8.84 17.75 -1.51
C GLY A 17 -9.57 16.39 -1.52
N GLY A 18 -9.06 15.41 -2.26
CA GLY A 18 -9.54 14.04 -2.25
C GLY A 18 -8.96 13.26 -1.07
N TYR A 19 -9.76 12.37 -0.49
CA TYR A 19 -9.38 11.67 0.75
C TYR A 19 -8.05 10.90 0.62
N TYR A 20 -7.78 10.30 -0.54
CA TYR A 20 -6.58 9.50 -0.74
C TYR A 20 -5.34 10.40 -0.91
N SER A 21 -5.49 11.53 -1.62
CA SER A 21 -4.43 12.55 -1.72
C SER A 21 -4.07 13.16 -0.35
N GLU A 22 -5.07 13.45 0.47
CA GLU A 22 -4.90 13.90 1.85
C GLU A 22 -4.24 12.82 2.71
N LEU A 23 -4.71 11.57 2.60
CA LEU A 23 -4.14 10.44 3.34
C LEU A 23 -2.66 10.27 2.99
N VAL A 24 -2.29 10.24 1.71
CA VAL A 24 -0.87 10.09 1.31
C VAL A 24 0.01 11.23 1.84
N LYS A 25 -0.52 12.44 1.98
CA LYS A 25 0.21 13.59 2.54
C LYS A 25 0.60 13.39 4.01
N GLU A 26 -0.23 12.67 4.77
CA GLU A 26 -0.05 12.50 6.22
C GLU A 26 1.08 11.53 6.57
N TYR A 27 1.47 10.66 5.64
CA TYR A 27 2.42 9.56 5.89
C TYR A 27 3.79 9.82 5.25
N ASN A 28 4.85 9.40 5.94
CA ASN A 28 6.22 9.59 5.47
C ASN A 28 6.63 8.58 4.38
N GLY A 29 5.96 7.43 4.33
CA GLY A 29 6.17 6.42 3.31
C GLY A 29 4.89 5.69 2.94
N VAL A 30 4.86 5.14 1.73
CA VAL A 30 3.77 4.29 1.26
C VAL A 30 4.35 2.94 0.82
N ILE A 31 3.86 1.86 1.42
CA ILE A 31 4.18 0.49 1.07
C ILE A 31 3.21 0.00 -0.01
N ILE A 32 3.74 -0.44 -1.15
CA ILE A 32 2.99 -0.95 -2.30
C ILE A 32 3.55 -2.28 -2.80
N SER A 33 2.68 -3.05 -3.46
CA SER A 33 3.05 -4.26 -4.20
C SER A 33 3.86 -3.90 -5.45
N SER A 34 4.78 -4.78 -5.85
CA SER A 34 5.50 -4.66 -7.13
C SER A 34 4.65 -5.03 -8.36
N ASN A 35 3.37 -5.36 -8.18
CA ASN A 35 2.45 -5.67 -9.29
C ASN A 35 1.92 -4.38 -9.95
N PHE A 36 2.71 -3.82 -10.87
CA PHE A 36 2.35 -2.57 -11.56
C PHE A 36 1.39 -2.75 -12.74
N THR A 37 1.00 -3.98 -13.10
CA THR A 37 0.28 -4.28 -14.36
C THR A 37 -1.04 -3.51 -14.52
N LYS A 38 -1.72 -3.20 -13.41
CA LYS A 38 -2.97 -2.41 -13.40
C LYS A 38 -2.84 -1.09 -12.65
N MET A 39 -1.63 -0.74 -12.21
CA MET A 39 -1.38 0.57 -11.60
C MET A 39 -1.23 1.60 -12.73
N SER A 40 -1.79 2.79 -12.56
CA SER A 40 -1.67 3.87 -13.56
C SER A 40 -0.66 4.94 -13.16
N THR A 41 -0.43 5.09 -11.85
CA THR A 41 0.47 6.09 -11.24
C THR A 41 0.92 5.61 -9.86
N LEU A 42 2.03 6.14 -9.36
CA LEU A 42 2.43 5.94 -7.95
C LEU A 42 1.48 6.66 -6.99
N PRO A 43 1.38 6.22 -5.73
CA PRO A 43 0.70 6.94 -4.64
C PRO A 43 1.28 8.32 -4.38
N VAL A 44 0.77 9.34 -5.07
CA VAL A 44 1.21 10.73 -4.90
C VAL A 44 0.14 11.52 -4.17
N SER A 45 0.59 12.41 -3.28
CA SER A 45 -0.30 13.46 -2.77
C SER A 45 -0.35 14.60 -3.78
N ARG A 46 -1.55 15.06 -4.13
CA ARG A 46 -1.78 16.23 -4.97
C ARG A 46 -2.08 17.49 -4.16
N GLU A 47 -1.93 17.44 -2.84
CA GLU A 47 -2.13 18.61 -2.00
C GLU A 47 -1.05 19.67 -2.22
N GLY A 48 -1.45 20.94 -2.12
CA GLY A 48 -0.52 22.07 -2.24
C GLY A 48 0.62 21.98 -1.23
N GLY A 49 1.86 21.98 -1.72
CA GLY A 49 3.06 21.90 -0.89
C GLY A 49 3.28 20.54 -0.19
N ALA A 50 2.59 19.48 -0.62
CA ALA A 50 2.78 18.15 -0.04
C ALA A 50 4.22 17.66 -0.21
N ASN A 51 4.80 17.18 0.90
CA ASN A 51 6.01 16.38 0.82
C ASN A 51 5.61 14.98 0.33
N GLN A 52 6.17 14.55 -0.79
CA GLN A 52 5.84 13.24 -1.34
C GLN A 52 6.39 12.13 -0.44
N PRO A 53 5.67 11.01 -0.27
CA PRO A 53 6.13 9.91 0.55
C PRO A 53 7.35 9.24 -0.09
N LEU A 54 8.11 8.54 0.74
CA LEU A 54 9.03 7.52 0.26
C LEU A 54 8.23 6.32 -0.26
N TYR A 55 8.54 5.84 -1.46
CA TYR A 55 7.90 4.64 -2.02
C TYR A 55 8.63 3.40 -1.53
N ILE A 56 7.91 2.50 -0.86
CA ILE A 56 8.41 1.22 -0.41
C ILE A 56 7.75 0.13 -1.23
N ILE A 57 8.50 -0.53 -2.09
CA ILE A 57 7.98 -1.52 -3.03
C ILE A 57 8.36 -2.91 -2.54
N ILE A 58 7.36 -3.77 -2.36
CA ILE A 58 7.57 -5.16 -1.96
C ILE A 58 7.53 -6.04 -3.19
N ALA A 59 8.67 -6.67 -3.50
CA ALA A 59 8.84 -7.57 -4.62
C ALA A 59 9.14 -8.99 -4.12
N GLN A 60 8.15 -9.89 -4.20
CA GLN A 60 8.30 -11.30 -3.84
C GLN A 60 8.12 -12.18 -5.08
N GLY A 61 8.80 -13.33 -5.15
CA GLY A 61 8.45 -14.37 -6.13
C GLY A 61 9.11 -14.26 -7.52
N GLY A 62 10.35 -13.77 -7.59
CA GLY A 62 11.29 -14.31 -8.59
C GLY A 62 11.35 -13.68 -9.99
N SER A 63 11.18 -12.35 -10.12
CA SER A 63 11.63 -11.67 -11.33
C SER A 63 13.07 -11.19 -11.16
N LEU A 64 13.98 -11.60 -12.06
CA LEU A 64 15.37 -11.11 -12.08
C LEU A 64 15.48 -9.61 -12.38
N ARG A 65 14.42 -9.03 -12.96
CA ARG A 65 14.30 -7.62 -13.29
C ARG A 65 12.96 -7.08 -12.84
N LEU A 66 12.98 -5.91 -12.21
CA LEU A 66 11.81 -5.15 -11.81
C LEU A 66 11.86 -3.78 -12.48
N HIS A 67 10.92 -3.52 -13.38
CA HIS A 67 10.74 -2.21 -13.98
C HIS A 67 9.60 -1.47 -13.27
N ILE A 68 9.85 -0.25 -12.82
CA ILE A 68 8.88 0.60 -12.13
C ILE A 68 8.43 1.70 -13.11
N PRO A 69 7.36 1.48 -13.90
CA PRO A 69 7.03 2.30 -15.08
C PRO A 69 6.66 3.76 -14.77
N PHE A 70 6.33 4.08 -13.51
CA PHE A 70 5.87 5.40 -13.09
C PHE A 70 6.92 6.21 -12.35
N LEU A 71 8.09 5.61 -12.09
CA LEU A 71 9.17 6.25 -11.35
C LEU A 71 10.16 6.87 -12.34
N SER A 72 10.34 8.18 -12.27
CA SER A 72 11.37 8.88 -13.06
C SER A 72 12.76 8.71 -12.43
N GLU A 73 13.82 8.76 -13.24
CA GLU A 73 15.20 8.64 -12.76
C GLU A 73 15.55 9.67 -11.66
N GLU A 74 15.05 10.91 -11.81
CA GLU A 74 15.19 11.99 -10.83
C GLU A 74 14.56 11.67 -9.46
N ASN A 75 13.53 10.82 -9.44
CA ASN A 75 12.83 10.39 -8.24
C ASN A 75 13.23 8.98 -7.79
N ALA A 76 14.18 8.32 -8.46
CA ALA A 76 14.62 6.97 -8.13
C ALA A 76 15.09 6.84 -6.66
N SER A 77 15.76 7.88 -6.16
CA SER A 77 16.21 7.97 -4.75
C SER A 77 15.08 8.05 -3.72
N LYS A 78 13.84 8.30 -4.16
CA LYS A 78 12.64 8.31 -3.30
C LYS A 78 11.95 6.94 -3.28
N ALA A 79 12.58 5.89 -3.79
CA ALA A 79 12.04 4.55 -3.77
C ALA A 79 13.04 3.55 -3.16
N ILE A 80 12.49 2.60 -2.41
CA ILE A 80 13.20 1.44 -1.88
C ILE A 80 12.43 0.19 -2.33
N VAL A 81 13.15 -0.81 -2.81
CA VAL A 81 12.62 -2.13 -3.13
C VAL A 81 13.10 -3.12 -2.07
N PHE A 82 12.15 -3.76 -1.38
CA PHE A 82 12.41 -4.94 -0.56
C PHE A 82 12.11 -6.20 -1.36
N THR A 83 13.08 -7.12 -1.38
CA THR A 83 13.01 -8.35 -2.19
C THR A 83 13.55 -9.56 -1.45
N ASP A 84 13.05 -10.75 -1.79
CA ASP A 84 13.51 -12.03 -1.23
C ASP A 84 14.78 -12.55 -1.91
N SER A 85 15.12 -11.98 -3.06
CA SER A 85 16.20 -12.41 -3.93
C SER A 85 16.81 -11.23 -4.68
N PRO A 86 18.09 -11.31 -5.10
CA PRO A 86 18.72 -10.24 -5.87
C PRO A 86 17.95 -9.92 -7.16
N VAL A 87 17.54 -8.65 -7.31
CA VAL A 87 16.78 -8.16 -8.47
C VAL A 87 17.46 -6.92 -9.06
N THR A 88 17.48 -6.82 -10.38
CA THR A 88 17.87 -5.59 -11.07
C THR A 88 16.67 -4.68 -11.19
N VAL A 89 16.76 -3.45 -10.67
CA VAL A 89 15.64 -2.51 -10.70
C VAL A 89 15.89 -1.39 -11.71
N GLU A 90 14.84 -1.05 -12.46
CA GLU A 90 14.79 0.11 -13.33
C GLU A 90 13.66 1.07 -12.87
N PRO A 91 13.91 2.39 -12.79
CA PRO A 91 15.13 3.10 -13.18
C PRO A 91 16.33 2.85 -12.25
N ALA A 92 17.54 3.13 -12.74
CA ALA A 92 18.74 3.06 -11.91
C ALA A 92 18.70 4.12 -10.79
N GLY A 93 19.29 3.80 -9.64
CA GLY A 93 19.29 4.68 -8.46
C GLY A 93 18.18 4.39 -7.46
N VAL A 94 17.28 3.45 -7.77
CA VAL A 94 16.36 2.88 -6.78
C VAL A 94 17.17 2.02 -5.80
N GLU A 95 16.92 2.23 -4.52
CA GLU A 95 17.57 1.44 -3.50
C GLU A 95 16.97 0.03 -3.44
N VAL A 96 17.82 -0.99 -3.36
CA VAL A 96 17.38 -2.40 -3.29
C VAL A 96 17.93 -3.03 -2.04
N THR A 97 17.03 -3.56 -1.21
CA THR A 97 17.38 -4.31 0.01
C THR A 97 16.84 -5.72 -0.09
N VAL A 98 17.75 -6.70 -0.07
CA VAL A 98 17.37 -8.13 -0.03
C VAL A 98 17.13 -8.53 1.42
N LEU A 99 15.92 -9.00 1.72
CA LEU A 99 15.53 -9.47 3.03
C LEU A 99 15.47 -10.99 3.04
N ARG A 100 15.97 -11.61 4.11
CA ARG A 100 15.86 -13.06 4.31
C ARG A 100 14.41 -13.51 4.48
N GLN A 101 13.60 -12.65 5.08
CA GLN A 101 12.18 -12.83 5.32
C GLN A 101 11.50 -11.49 5.07
N ILE A 102 10.45 -11.50 4.26
CA ILE A 102 9.65 -10.31 3.98
C ILE A 102 8.39 -10.40 4.82
N ASP A 103 8.47 -9.86 6.02
CA ASP A 103 7.37 -9.66 6.96
C ASP A 103 7.26 -8.18 7.33
N LEU A 104 6.09 -7.77 7.81
CA LEU A 104 5.79 -6.38 8.11
C LEU A 104 6.68 -5.85 9.25
N GLU A 105 6.95 -6.66 10.28
CA GLU A 105 7.80 -6.26 11.40
C GLU A 105 9.20 -5.84 10.93
N SER A 106 9.87 -6.70 10.16
CA SER A 106 11.22 -6.46 9.63
C SER A 106 11.27 -5.23 8.73
N ILE A 107 10.25 -5.04 7.88
CA ILE A 107 10.12 -3.85 7.03
C ILE A 107 10.01 -2.60 7.92
N LEU A 108 9.08 -2.59 8.88
CA LEU A 108 8.86 -1.43 9.74
C LEU A 108 10.07 -1.08 10.59
N GLN A 109 10.81 -2.07 11.10
CA GLN A 109 12.05 -1.84 11.84
C GLN A 109 13.10 -1.15 10.98
N LEU A 110 13.28 -1.58 9.73
CA LEU A 110 14.23 -0.94 8.80
C LEU A 110 13.81 0.48 8.44
N LEU A 111 12.51 0.73 8.27
CA LEU A 111 11.99 2.06 7.99
C LEU A 111 12.11 2.99 9.21
N ALA A 112 11.89 2.48 10.42
CA ALA A 112 12.09 3.22 11.66
C ALA A 112 13.56 3.62 11.86
N GLN A 113 14.52 2.73 11.53
CA GLN A 113 15.96 3.05 11.56
C GLN A 113 16.34 4.18 10.58
N ARG A 114 15.56 4.37 9.52
CA ARG A 114 15.69 5.48 8.56
C ARG A 114 14.96 6.75 8.99
N GLY A 115 14.29 6.72 10.14
CA GLY A 115 13.54 7.84 10.69
C GLY A 115 12.13 8.00 10.13
N LEU A 116 11.55 7.00 9.46
CA LEU A 116 10.14 7.03 9.08
C LEU A 116 9.28 6.79 10.32
N CYS A 117 8.38 7.73 10.61
CA CYS A 117 7.48 7.66 11.77
C CYS A 117 6.09 7.16 11.42
N SER A 118 5.74 7.15 10.13
CA SER A 118 4.42 6.79 9.65
C SER A 118 4.53 6.16 8.26
N VAL A 119 3.86 5.03 8.08
CA VAL A 119 3.74 4.38 6.77
C VAL A 119 2.30 3.99 6.49
N LEU A 120 1.88 4.25 5.26
CA LEU A 120 0.61 3.81 4.71
C LEU A 120 0.85 2.52 3.94
N VAL A 121 0.12 1.45 4.24
CA VAL A 121 0.16 0.23 3.42
C VAL A 121 -1.01 0.28 2.46
N ASP A 122 -0.71 0.38 1.18
CA ASP A 122 -1.70 0.46 0.12
C ASP A 122 -1.88 -0.92 -0.52
N PHE A 123 -3.03 -1.52 -0.23
CA PHE A 123 -3.38 -2.85 -0.70
C PHE A 123 -4.06 -2.88 -2.07
N ARG A 124 -4.11 -1.75 -2.80
CA ARG A 124 -4.55 -1.76 -4.20
C ARG A 124 -3.63 -2.68 -5.00
N GLU A 125 -4.21 -3.69 -5.65
CA GLU A 125 -3.48 -4.76 -6.36
C GLU A 125 -2.48 -5.53 -5.48
N ALA A 126 -2.81 -5.69 -4.19
CA ALA A 126 -2.17 -6.68 -3.35
C ALA A 126 -2.34 -8.07 -3.97
N GLY A 127 -1.26 -8.62 -4.52
CA GLY A 127 -1.20 -10.06 -4.83
C GLY A 127 -1.16 -10.86 -3.53
N GLU A 128 -1.35 -12.17 -3.61
CA GLU A 128 -1.35 -13.05 -2.43
C GLU A 128 -0.10 -12.90 -1.56
N GLY A 129 1.07 -12.71 -2.18
CA GLY A 129 2.32 -12.44 -1.46
C GLY A 129 2.29 -11.14 -0.66
N PHE A 130 1.71 -10.07 -1.21
CA PHE A 130 1.58 -8.80 -0.50
C PHE A 130 0.53 -8.86 0.61
N ALA A 131 -0.57 -9.58 0.39
CA ALA A 131 -1.60 -9.83 1.41
C ALA A 131 -1.03 -10.56 2.63
N SER A 132 -0.04 -11.45 2.43
CA SER A 132 0.59 -12.21 3.51
C SER A 132 1.31 -11.33 4.55
N LEU A 133 1.65 -10.08 4.21
CA LEU A 133 2.17 -9.09 5.17
C LEU A 133 1.19 -8.79 6.31
N LEU A 134 -0.10 -9.09 6.14
CA LEU A 134 -1.15 -8.89 7.13
C LEU A 134 -1.54 -10.16 7.88
N ASN A 135 -0.86 -11.30 7.69
CA ASN A 135 -1.31 -12.53 8.37
C ASN A 135 -1.23 -12.40 9.90
N ASP A 136 -0.19 -11.75 10.42
CA ASP A 136 0.13 -11.76 11.85
C ASP A 136 0.04 -10.36 12.50
N PHE A 137 -0.52 -9.37 11.79
CA PHE A 137 -0.49 -7.97 12.25
C PHE A 137 -1.17 -7.76 13.62
N GLN A 138 -2.15 -8.60 13.98
CA GLN A 138 -2.87 -8.51 15.25
C GLN A 138 -1.98 -8.95 16.42
N GLU A 139 -1.21 -10.02 16.25
CA GLU A 139 -0.29 -10.51 17.27
C GLU A 139 0.88 -9.55 17.45
N GLU A 140 1.38 -9.02 16.33
CA GLU A 140 2.52 -8.10 16.29
C GLU A 140 2.13 -6.65 16.66
N LYS A 141 0.83 -6.32 16.71
CA LYS A 141 0.28 -4.98 17.00
C LYS A 141 0.84 -3.87 16.10
N LEU A 142 1.12 -4.20 14.84
CA LEU A 142 1.78 -3.30 13.89
C LEU A 142 0.85 -2.35 13.16
N VAL A 143 -0.45 -2.61 13.17
CA VAL A 143 -1.47 -1.76 12.52
C VAL A 143 -2.18 -0.91 13.57
N GLN A 144 -2.20 0.40 13.38
CA GLN A 144 -2.87 1.34 14.30
C GLN A 144 -4.20 1.86 13.75
N LYS A 145 -4.29 2.06 12.43
CA LYS A 145 -5.46 2.61 11.74
C LYS A 145 -5.75 1.79 10.49
N VAL A 146 -7.02 1.54 10.24
CA VAL A 146 -7.54 0.91 9.02
C VAL A 146 -8.43 1.92 8.30
N VAL A 147 -8.23 2.04 6.99
CA VAL A 147 -9.06 2.87 6.10
C VAL A 147 -9.52 1.98 4.96
N VAL A 148 -10.84 1.93 4.74
CA VAL A 148 -11.47 1.13 3.69
C VAL A 148 -12.39 2.03 2.88
N GLU A 149 -12.15 2.09 1.57
CA GLU A 149 -13.10 2.66 0.63
C GLU A 149 -13.97 1.56 0.05
N VAL A 150 -15.29 1.73 0.15
CA VAL A 150 -16.28 0.80 -0.38
C VAL A 150 -16.91 1.43 -1.62
N LEU A 151 -16.60 0.84 -2.78
CA LEU A 151 -17.07 1.31 -4.09
C LEU A 151 -18.46 0.72 -4.44
N PRO A 152 -19.34 1.48 -5.11
CA PRO A 152 -20.65 1.01 -5.56
C PRO A 152 -20.57 0.14 -6.83
N VAL A 153 -19.58 -0.76 -6.91
CA VAL A 153 -19.34 -1.64 -8.05
C VAL A 153 -19.43 -3.11 -7.63
N TRP A 154 -19.87 -3.95 -8.57
CA TRP A 154 -19.85 -5.40 -8.42
C TRP A 154 -18.83 -5.98 -9.38
N LEU A 155 -17.76 -6.56 -8.84
CA LEU A 155 -16.69 -7.15 -9.64
C LEU A 155 -16.90 -8.66 -9.75
N VAL A 156 -16.68 -9.21 -10.94
CA VAL A 156 -16.59 -10.66 -11.13
C VAL A 156 -15.12 -11.01 -11.10
N SER A 157 -14.70 -11.82 -10.13
CA SER A 157 -13.35 -12.37 -10.07
C SER A 157 -13.43 -13.89 -10.08
N GLU A 158 -12.58 -14.52 -10.88
CA GLU A 158 -12.38 -15.98 -10.85
C GLU A 158 -11.50 -16.41 -9.65
N GLU A 159 -10.71 -15.47 -9.12
CA GLU A 159 -9.81 -15.68 -7.98
C GLU A 159 -10.39 -15.03 -6.72
N LEU A 160 -10.23 -15.68 -5.56
CA LEU A 160 -10.63 -15.15 -4.26
C LEU A 160 -9.72 -13.97 -3.88
N SER A 161 -9.98 -12.77 -4.41
CA SER A 161 -9.33 -11.52 -3.99
C SER A 161 -9.89 -11.04 -2.65
N ASN A 162 -9.98 -11.94 -1.67
CA ASN A 162 -10.38 -11.63 -0.31
C ASN A 162 -9.10 -11.26 0.45
N LEU A 163 -8.84 -9.97 0.68
CA LEU A 163 -7.96 -9.60 1.78
C LEU A 163 -8.70 -9.98 3.05
N ALA A 164 -8.36 -11.14 3.57
CA ALA A 164 -8.66 -11.47 4.93
C ALA A 164 -7.65 -10.68 5.78
N PHE A 165 -7.97 -9.44 6.13
CA PHE A 165 -7.17 -8.69 7.11
C PHE A 165 -7.09 -9.54 8.39
N GLY A 166 -5.93 -10.14 8.66
CA GLY A 166 -5.72 -11.02 9.82
C GLY A 166 -6.11 -12.49 9.59
N GLY A 167 -6.09 -12.95 8.33
CA GLY A 167 -6.42 -14.33 8.00
C GLY A 167 -7.88 -14.68 8.31
N SER A 168 -8.13 -15.82 8.94
CA SER A 168 -9.49 -16.31 9.23
C SER A 168 -10.21 -15.60 10.37
N GLN A 169 -9.58 -14.59 11.01
CA GLN A 169 -10.10 -13.96 12.22
C GLN A 169 -10.44 -12.48 12.01
N SER A 170 -11.69 -12.12 12.27
CA SER A 170 -12.13 -10.73 12.38
C SER A 170 -11.56 -10.08 13.64
N PHE A 171 -11.20 -8.81 13.56
CA PHE A 171 -10.76 -8.00 14.70
C PHE A 171 -11.70 -6.81 14.93
N PRO A 172 -11.91 -6.38 16.18
CA PRO A 172 -12.72 -5.22 16.48
C PRO A 172 -11.96 -3.93 16.13
N LEU A 173 -12.66 -2.98 15.49
CA LEU A 173 -12.19 -1.61 15.34
C LEU A 173 -12.85 -0.71 16.40
N LYS A 174 -12.07 0.22 16.94
CA LYS A 174 -12.48 1.30 17.84
C LYS A 174 -12.65 2.60 17.05
N ASN A 175 -13.49 3.49 17.58
CA ASN A 175 -13.75 4.82 17.01
C ASN A 175 -14.04 4.75 15.50
N VAL A 176 -14.91 3.83 15.12
CA VAL A 176 -15.26 3.62 13.72
C VAL A 176 -16.08 4.81 13.24
N GLU A 177 -15.57 5.49 12.23
CA GLU A 177 -16.23 6.57 11.53
C GLU A 177 -16.50 6.17 10.09
N HIS A 178 -17.59 6.69 9.52
CA HIS A 178 -17.89 6.52 8.11
C HIS A 178 -18.35 7.84 7.50
N ARG A 179 -18.01 8.04 6.23
CA ARG A 179 -18.47 9.20 5.45
C ARG A 179 -18.74 8.81 4.01
N GLU A 180 -19.74 9.45 3.40
CA GLU A 180 -19.98 9.34 1.98
C GLU A 180 -19.09 10.35 1.23
N VAL A 181 -18.36 9.88 0.22
CA VAL A 181 -17.44 10.70 -0.58
C VAL A 181 -17.70 10.40 -2.05
N ASN A 182 -18.25 11.34 -2.81
CA ASN A 182 -18.46 11.21 -4.25
C ASN A 182 -19.13 9.89 -4.70
N GLY A 183 -20.10 9.40 -3.91
CA GLY A 183 -20.83 8.16 -4.18
C GLY A 183 -20.13 6.87 -3.72
N THR A 184 -19.00 6.97 -3.01
CA THR A 184 -18.35 5.87 -2.29
C THR A 184 -18.55 6.04 -0.78
N VAL A 185 -18.34 4.97 -0.02
CA VAL A 185 -18.35 5.02 1.44
C VAL A 185 -16.94 4.82 1.93
N LEU A 186 -16.39 5.79 2.65
CA LEU A 186 -15.13 5.63 3.37
C LEU A 186 -15.42 5.21 4.81
N ILE A 187 -14.74 4.18 5.27
CA ILE A 187 -14.79 3.69 6.65
C ILE A 187 -13.38 3.80 7.22
N GLU A 188 -13.24 4.39 8.40
CA GLU A 188 -11.98 4.45 9.12
C GLU A 188 -12.17 3.98 10.56
N GLY A 189 -11.13 3.36 11.12
CA GLY A 189 -11.15 2.91 12.51
C GLY A 189 -9.76 2.57 13.02
N TYR A 190 -9.64 2.45 14.33
CA TYR A 190 -8.39 2.15 15.02
C TYR A 190 -8.43 0.73 15.59
N VAL A 191 -7.30 0.04 15.62
CA VAL A 191 -7.19 -1.31 16.20
C VAL A 191 -7.13 -1.23 17.74
#